data_AF-A0A954A2A4-F1
#
_entry.id   AF-A0A954A2A4-F1
#
_cell.length_a   1.000
_cell.length_b   1.000
_cell.length_c   1.000
_cell.angle_alpha   90.00
_cell.angle_beta   90.00
_cell.angle_gamma   90.00
#
_symmetry.space_group_name_H-M   'P 1'
#
loop_
_entity.id
_entity.type
_entity.pdbx_description
1 polymer ?
#
loop_
_entity_poly.entity_id
_entity_poly.type
_entity_poly.pdbx_seq_one_letter_code
_entity_poly.pdbx_strand_id
1 'polypeptide(L)'
;MATTGRQTAFLAIAFVAFLLALVSCVSFRGPQSWPIDYGPVIPHDTFPADCSTCHVSSSWHEIRSDFAFDHGARTGLVLEGAHARARCLFCHNDRGDVAVFASRGCRGCHEDPHRGQLGDSCRDCHGEENWVPRNEIIEHLATRFPLVGGHAAVPCLACHEGATAQNFTRVEIECQACHRGEISRSTVLDHVANGLDTDCQRCHTPTSWSDATFAHPTSFPLTASHAIACRSCHSTDGFVGLSDDCAACHQSEFEATVAPPHVAAEFSTDCQGCHSTGTWSTAAATFEHPEVFAMTGAHAVADCAGCHESSTFDTPGTDCVSCHAADYAAATEPAHAAAGIPTTCDDCHTTESWPVDYEHPATFPLVGVHTTASCSS
;
A
#
# COMPACT_ATOMS: atom_id res chain seq x y z
N MET A 1 31.72 90.22 2.30
CA MET A 1 30.90 90.38 3.51
C MET A 1 29.46 89.98 3.20
N ALA A 2 29.12 88.69 3.24
CA ALA A 2 27.76 88.20 2.92
C ALA A 2 27.46 86.81 3.52
N THR A 3 28.07 86.46 4.66
CA THR A 3 27.95 85.12 5.27
C THR A 3 27.20 85.11 6.60
N THR A 4 26.93 86.27 7.20
CA THR A 4 26.30 86.38 8.53
C THR A 4 24.77 86.27 8.51
N GLY A 5 24.08 86.65 7.44
CA GLY A 5 22.60 86.61 7.38
C GLY A 5 22.01 85.21 7.16
N ARG A 6 22.76 84.29 6.56
CA ARG A 6 22.27 82.94 6.24
C ARG A 6 22.40 81.97 7.42
N GLN A 7 23.40 82.20 8.29
CA GLN A 7 23.59 81.40 9.50
C GLN A 7 22.58 81.77 10.60
N THR A 8 22.21 83.05 10.73
CA THR A 8 21.18 83.49 11.70
C THR A 8 19.79 83.01 11.30
N ALA A 9 19.46 82.99 10.01
CA ALA A 9 18.20 82.42 9.51
C ALA A 9 18.11 80.90 9.74
N PHE A 10 19.20 80.15 9.53
CA PHE A 10 19.24 78.71 9.79
C PHE A 10 19.09 78.37 11.28
N LEU A 11 19.74 79.13 12.16
CA LEU A 11 19.61 78.96 13.61
C LEU A 11 18.22 79.31 14.12
N ALA A 12 17.59 80.36 13.57
CA ALA A 12 16.22 80.72 13.93
C ALA A 12 15.19 79.67 13.47
N ILE A 13 15.33 79.14 12.25
CA ILE A 13 14.46 78.07 11.73
C ILE A 13 14.67 76.77 12.51
N ALA A 14 15.91 76.41 12.84
CA ALA A 14 16.21 75.24 13.67
C ALA A 14 15.66 75.38 15.09
N PHE A 15 15.70 76.57 15.68
CA PHE A 15 15.15 76.83 17.01
C PHE A 15 13.62 76.82 17.03
N VAL A 16 12.96 77.35 16.00
CA VAL A 16 11.50 77.27 15.84
C VAL A 16 11.04 75.83 15.56
N ALA A 17 11.78 75.07 14.75
CA ALA A 17 11.50 73.65 14.52
C ALA A 17 11.71 72.81 15.79
N PHE A 18 12.73 73.13 16.59
CA PHE A 18 12.98 72.47 17.88
C PHE A 18 11.91 72.83 18.93
N LEU A 19 11.47 74.08 18.99
CA LEU A 19 10.34 74.49 19.83
C LEU A 19 9.01 73.86 19.38
N LEU A 20 8.75 73.77 18.08
CA LEU A 20 7.57 73.09 17.55
C LEU A 20 7.61 71.57 17.80
N ALA A 21 8.80 70.96 17.74
CA ALA A 21 9.00 69.56 18.11
C ALA A 21 8.79 69.33 19.60
N LEU A 22 9.29 70.21 20.47
CA LEU A 22 9.06 70.15 21.92
C LEU A 22 7.59 70.38 22.30
N VAL A 23 6.90 71.32 21.66
CA VAL A 23 5.45 71.55 21.87
C VAL A 23 4.63 70.38 21.34
N SER A 24 5.04 69.75 20.23
CA SER A 24 4.42 68.52 19.71
C SER A 24 4.65 67.32 20.63
N CYS A 25 5.82 67.20 21.27
CA CYS A 25 6.09 66.14 22.24
C CYS A 25 5.32 66.29 23.56
N VAL A 26 4.98 67.51 23.97
CA VAL A 26 4.21 67.75 25.22
C VAL A 26 2.70 67.66 24.99
N SER A 27 2.22 67.81 23.74
CA SER A 27 0.78 67.90 23.44
C SER A 27 0.18 66.67 22.76
N PHE A 28 0.99 65.69 22.32
CA PHE A 28 0.48 64.39 21.87
C PHE A 28 0.29 63.43 23.05
N ARG A 29 -0.69 63.72 23.92
CA ARG A 29 -1.42 62.63 24.56
C ARG A 29 -2.42 62.14 23.53
N GLY A 30 -2.09 61.02 22.86
CA GLY A 30 -3.09 60.29 22.09
C GLY A 30 -4.31 59.95 22.97
N PRO A 31 -5.48 59.60 22.41
CA PRO A 31 -6.73 59.43 23.15
C PRO A 31 -6.76 58.31 24.21
N GLN A 32 -5.62 57.75 24.62
CA GLN A 32 -5.49 56.56 25.48
C GLN A 32 -4.27 56.68 26.42
N SER A 33 -4.19 57.72 27.25
CA SER A 33 -3.20 57.77 28.33
C SER A 33 -3.74 57.04 29.56
N TRP A 34 -3.79 55.71 29.52
CA TRP A 34 -4.08 54.91 30.71
C TRP A 34 -2.90 55.00 31.68
N PRO A 35 -3.13 55.16 33.00
CA PRO A 35 -2.09 54.98 33.98
C PRO A 35 -1.49 53.58 33.84
N ILE A 36 -0.16 53.48 33.74
CA ILE A 36 0.59 52.22 33.58
C ILE A 36 0.23 51.22 34.70
N ASP A 37 -0.16 51.74 35.87
CA ASP A 37 -0.51 50.97 37.05
C ASP A 37 -1.87 50.25 36.95
N TYR A 38 -2.78 50.72 36.08
CA TYR A 38 -4.17 50.23 36.02
C TYR A 38 -4.56 49.60 34.68
N GLY A 39 -3.79 49.82 33.61
CA GLY A 39 -4.11 49.30 32.27
C GLY A 39 -5.39 49.91 31.68
N PRO A 40 -5.89 49.40 30.54
CA PRO A 40 -7.17 49.85 29.98
C PRO A 40 -8.27 49.58 31.00
N VAL A 41 -9.07 50.57 31.38
CA VAL A 41 -10.14 50.40 32.38
C VAL A 41 -11.41 49.96 31.65
N ILE A 42 -12.21 49.05 32.23
CA ILE A 42 -13.56 48.76 31.70
C ILE A 42 -14.28 50.11 31.62
N PRO A 43 -14.93 50.49 30.50
CA PRO A 43 -15.64 51.75 30.43
C PRO A 43 -16.74 51.81 31.49
N HIS A 44 -16.47 52.48 32.62
CA HIS A 44 -17.41 52.59 33.74
C HIS A 44 -18.61 53.46 33.35
N ASP A 45 -18.43 54.34 32.36
CA ASP A 45 -19.46 55.25 31.87
C ASP A 45 -20.60 54.53 31.15
N THR A 46 -20.37 53.29 30.69
CA THR A 46 -21.35 52.49 29.94
C THR A 46 -21.70 51.17 30.61
N PHE A 47 -21.07 50.83 31.75
CA PHE A 47 -21.35 49.60 32.48
C PHE A 47 -22.56 49.79 33.41
N PRO A 48 -23.72 49.15 33.14
CA PRO A 48 -24.98 49.44 33.83
C PRO A 48 -25.11 48.66 35.14
N ALA A 49 -24.08 48.69 35.99
CA ALA A 49 -24.08 48.00 37.27
C ALA A 49 -23.63 48.92 38.42
N ASP A 50 -24.11 48.61 39.62
CA ASP A 50 -23.62 49.24 40.85
C ASP A 50 -22.12 48.94 41.00
N CYS A 51 -21.31 49.97 41.25
CA CYS A 51 -19.87 49.84 41.40
C CYS A 51 -19.47 48.84 42.51
N SER A 52 -20.31 48.69 43.55
CA SER A 52 -20.12 47.73 44.64
C SER A 52 -20.27 46.25 44.23
N THR A 53 -20.75 46.01 43.01
CA THR A 53 -20.79 44.68 42.38
C THR A 53 -19.37 44.15 42.17
N CYS A 54 -18.44 45.03 41.79
CA CYS A 54 -17.08 44.64 41.44
C CYS A 54 -16.06 45.14 42.47
N HIS A 55 -16.27 46.31 43.08
CA HIS A 55 -15.28 46.94 43.96
C HIS A 55 -15.65 46.81 45.44
N VAL A 56 -14.61 46.75 46.29
CA VAL A 56 -14.80 46.92 47.73
C VAL A 56 -15.00 48.41 48.06
N SER A 57 -15.89 48.70 49.01
CA SER A 57 -16.21 50.10 49.39
C SER A 57 -15.00 50.88 49.93
N SER A 58 -13.95 50.19 50.40
CA SER A 58 -12.75 50.78 50.96
C SER A 58 -11.71 51.21 49.92
N SER A 59 -11.77 50.71 48.68
CA SER A 59 -10.78 51.00 47.64
C SER A 59 -11.34 50.73 46.24
N TRP A 60 -11.31 51.76 45.38
CA TRP A 60 -11.70 51.66 43.97
C TRP A 60 -10.71 50.86 43.11
N HIS A 61 -9.50 50.62 43.62
CA HIS A 61 -8.47 49.84 42.91
C HIS A 61 -8.52 48.35 43.28
N GLU A 62 -9.37 47.97 44.24
CA GLU A 62 -9.50 46.61 44.71
C GLU A 62 -10.85 46.01 44.25
N ILE A 63 -10.76 44.97 43.44
CA ILE A 63 -11.91 44.16 43.04
C ILE A 63 -12.18 43.15 44.16
N ARG A 64 -13.45 42.89 44.46
CA ARG A 64 -13.84 41.93 45.48
C ARG A 64 -13.30 40.54 45.14
N SER A 65 -12.73 39.87 46.13
CA SER A 65 -12.21 38.50 45.95
C SER A 65 -13.29 37.45 45.70
N ASP A 66 -14.53 37.73 46.09
CA ASP A 66 -15.70 36.89 45.85
C ASP A 66 -16.47 37.24 44.57
N PHE A 67 -15.96 38.19 43.77
CA PHE A 67 -16.55 38.53 42.49
C PHE A 67 -16.40 37.37 41.52
N ALA A 68 -17.53 36.71 41.21
CA ALA A 68 -17.64 35.70 40.18
C ALA A 68 -18.63 36.17 39.11
N PHE A 69 -18.19 36.14 37.85
CA PHE A 69 -19.04 36.45 36.70
C PHE A 69 -19.09 35.24 35.76
N ASP A 70 -20.26 34.62 35.66
CA ASP A 70 -20.51 33.53 34.72
C ASP A 70 -20.81 34.10 33.33
N HIS A 71 -19.78 34.13 32.48
CA HIS A 71 -19.88 34.68 31.13
C HIS A 71 -20.91 33.93 30.27
N GLY A 72 -20.98 32.60 30.41
CA GLY A 72 -21.90 31.76 29.66
C GLY A 72 -23.35 32.02 30.05
N ALA A 73 -23.65 32.01 31.35
CA ALA A 73 -25.01 32.26 31.84
C ALA A 73 -25.52 33.67 31.56
N ARG A 74 -24.61 34.66 31.53
CA ARG A 74 -24.98 36.08 31.40
C ARG A 74 -24.98 36.59 29.97
N THR A 75 -24.15 36.03 29.09
CA THR A 75 -23.97 36.53 27.72
C THR A 75 -24.21 35.46 26.64
N GLY A 76 -24.32 34.19 27.02
CA GLY A 76 -24.34 33.06 26.09
C GLY A 76 -22.96 32.69 25.53
N LEU A 77 -21.91 33.48 25.79
CA LEU A 77 -20.54 33.17 25.41
C LEU A 77 -19.83 32.41 26.54
N VAL A 78 -19.66 31.11 26.36
CA VAL A 78 -18.85 30.27 27.24
C VAL A 78 -17.37 30.51 26.91
N LEU A 79 -16.59 30.89 27.92
CA LEU A 79 -15.15 31.04 27.80
C LEU A 79 -14.49 29.72 28.17
N GLU A 80 -13.69 29.16 27.26
CA GLU A 80 -12.99 27.88 27.44
C GLU A 80 -11.47 28.08 27.34
N GLY A 81 -10.71 27.11 27.83
CA GLY A 81 -9.25 27.08 27.67
C GLY A 81 -8.53 28.36 28.12
N ALA A 82 -7.82 29.01 27.21
CA ALA A 82 -7.10 30.26 27.43
C ALA A 82 -8.02 31.46 27.66
N HIS A 83 -9.21 31.47 27.08
CA HIS A 83 -10.19 32.54 27.26
C HIS A 83 -10.78 32.54 28.68
N ALA A 84 -10.99 31.35 29.28
CA ALA A 84 -11.50 31.22 30.65
C ALA A 84 -10.58 31.84 31.72
N ARG A 85 -9.27 31.90 31.42
CA ARG A 85 -8.22 32.47 32.28
C ARG A 85 -7.79 33.88 31.86
N ALA A 86 -8.42 34.44 30.83
CA ALA A 86 -8.12 35.79 30.35
C ALA A 86 -8.64 36.84 31.34
N ARG A 87 -7.92 37.97 31.44
CA ARG A 87 -8.40 39.12 32.19
C ARG A 87 -9.52 39.80 31.39
N CYS A 88 -10.54 40.33 32.07
CA CYS A 88 -11.68 41.01 31.42
C CYS A 88 -11.27 42.02 30.34
N LEU A 89 -10.20 42.77 30.63
CA LEU A 89 -9.65 43.84 29.79
C LEU A 89 -8.95 43.37 28.52
N PHE A 90 -8.61 42.08 28.40
CA PHE A 90 -8.11 41.55 27.14
C PHE A 90 -9.18 41.54 26.05
N CYS A 91 -10.46 41.48 26.43
CA CYS A 91 -11.58 41.53 25.49
C CYS A 91 -12.36 42.85 25.58
N HIS A 92 -12.64 43.33 26.80
CA HIS A 92 -13.35 44.59 27.03
C HIS A 92 -12.36 45.75 27.16
N ASN A 93 -11.94 46.27 26.02
CA ASN A 93 -10.99 47.37 25.93
C ASN A 93 -11.48 48.48 24.98
N ASP A 94 -10.62 49.47 24.80
CA ASP A 94 -10.82 50.67 24.00
C ASP A 94 -10.90 50.42 22.48
N ARG A 95 -10.70 49.19 22.01
CA ARG A 95 -10.86 48.84 20.58
C ARG A 95 -12.31 48.97 20.10
N GLY A 96 -13.29 48.97 21.01
CA GLY A 96 -14.70 49.16 20.70
C GLY A 96 -15.56 48.03 21.24
N ASP A 97 -16.79 47.93 20.75
CA ASP A 97 -17.75 46.92 21.19
C ASP A 97 -17.23 45.50 20.89
N VAL A 98 -17.05 44.70 21.95
CA VAL A 98 -16.59 43.32 21.88
C VAL A 98 -17.45 42.45 20.95
N ALA A 99 -18.76 42.75 20.85
CA ALA A 99 -19.67 42.01 19.98
C ALA A 99 -19.29 42.13 18.50
N VAL A 100 -18.74 43.28 18.08
CA VAL A 100 -18.30 43.51 16.70
C VAL A 100 -17.09 42.64 16.37
N PHE A 101 -16.13 42.52 17.29
CA PHE A 101 -14.97 41.66 17.09
C PHE A 101 -15.35 40.17 17.18
N ALA A 102 -16.16 39.79 18.16
CA ALA A 102 -16.63 38.42 18.33
C ALA A 102 -17.42 37.91 17.11
N SER A 103 -18.17 38.76 16.42
CA SER A 103 -18.89 38.39 15.19
C SER A 103 -17.98 38.00 14.02
N ARG A 104 -16.69 38.35 14.06
CA ARG A 104 -15.67 37.96 13.07
C ARG A 104 -14.93 36.68 13.47
N GLY A 105 -15.39 35.97 14.50
CA GLY A 105 -14.76 34.78 15.04
C GLY A 105 -13.35 35.06 15.57
N CYS A 106 -12.47 34.07 15.48
CA CYS A 106 -11.10 34.16 16.03
C CYS A 106 -10.33 35.36 15.47
N ARG A 107 -10.49 35.66 14.17
CA ARG A 107 -9.78 36.76 13.47
C ARG A 107 -10.21 38.15 13.90
N GLY A 108 -11.33 38.27 14.62
CA GLY A 108 -11.75 39.54 15.19
C GLY A 108 -10.79 40.06 16.25
N CYS A 109 -10.12 39.15 16.97
CA CYS A 109 -9.21 39.47 18.07
C CYS A 109 -7.78 38.98 17.82
N HIS A 110 -7.62 37.88 17.09
CA HIS A 110 -6.32 37.26 16.81
C HIS A 110 -5.87 37.52 15.38
N GLU A 111 -4.59 37.80 15.22
CA GLU A 111 -3.97 37.82 13.90
C GLU A 111 -3.92 36.40 13.33
N ASP A 112 -4.15 36.27 12.02
CA ASP A 112 -4.01 35.00 11.33
C ASP A 112 -2.57 34.83 10.80
N PRO A 113 -1.73 34.00 11.45
CA PRO A 113 -0.36 33.77 10.99
C PRO A 113 -0.29 33.07 9.62
N HIS A 114 -1.41 32.50 9.14
CA HIS A 114 -1.50 31.85 7.83
C HIS A 114 -1.82 32.85 6.70
N ARG A 115 -2.10 34.13 7.02
CA ARG A 115 -2.44 35.18 6.04
C ARG A 115 -3.60 34.79 5.11
N GLY A 116 -4.60 34.08 5.63
CA GLY A 116 -5.78 33.62 4.90
C GLY A 116 -5.56 32.40 4.02
N GLN A 117 -4.35 31.80 3.99
CA GLN A 117 -4.04 30.66 3.12
C GLN A 117 -4.80 29.37 3.49
N LEU A 118 -5.25 29.24 4.75
CA LEU A 118 -5.94 28.06 5.27
C LEU A 118 -7.43 28.31 5.59
N GLY A 119 -7.99 29.44 5.13
CA GLY A 119 -9.34 29.85 5.47
C GLY A 119 -9.44 30.36 6.92
N ASP A 120 -10.64 30.33 7.50
CA ASP A 120 -10.84 30.83 8.87
C ASP A 120 -11.65 29.96 9.82
N SER A 121 -11.75 28.69 9.48
CA SER A 121 -12.11 27.64 10.42
C SER A 121 -10.92 27.29 11.33
N CYS A 122 -10.46 28.25 12.14
CA CYS A 122 -9.26 28.08 12.98
C CYS A 122 -9.39 26.86 13.92
N ARG A 123 -10.62 26.51 14.32
CA ARG A 123 -10.93 25.43 15.26
C ARG A 123 -10.76 24.03 14.68
N ASP A 124 -10.69 23.90 13.36
CA ASP A 124 -10.44 22.63 12.67
C ASP A 124 -9.06 22.12 13.10
N CYS A 125 -8.07 23.03 13.13
CA CYS A 125 -6.70 22.74 13.53
C CYS A 125 -6.34 23.20 14.94
N HIS A 126 -6.85 24.31 15.48
CA HIS A 126 -6.38 24.88 16.75
C HIS A 126 -7.40 24.78 17.88
N GLY A 127 -6.93 24.39 19.06
CA GLY A 127 -7.70 24.46 20.31
C GLY A 127 -7.52 25.74 21.08
N GLU A 128 -8.54 26.10 21.86
CA GLU A 128 -8.52 27.31 22.69
C GLU A 128 -7.68 27.13 23.96
N GLU A 129 -7.30 25.89 24.33
CA GLU A 129 -6.54 25.59 25.55
C GLU A 129 -5.10 26.12 25.49
N ASN A 130 -4.40 25.80 24.40
CA ASN A 130 -2.96 26.06 24.23
C ASN A 130 -2.58 26.44 22.79
N TRP A 131 -3.54 26.51 21.86
CA TRP A 131 -3.34 26.86 20.45
C TRP A 131 -2.40 25.94 19.66
N VAL A 132 -2.13 24.73 20.17
CA VAL A 132 -1.35 23.72 19.45
C VAL A 132 -2.23 23.13 18.33
N PRO A 133 -1.70 22.97 17.10
CA PRO A 133 -2.40 22.24 16.05
C PRO A 133 -2.80 20.83 16.50
N ARG A 134 -3.99 20.42 16.13
CA ARG A 134 -4.61 19.10 16.32
C ARG A 134 -5.32 18.73 15.03
N ASN A 135 -5.74 17.48 14.93
CA ASN A 135 -6.51 16.94 13.80
C ASN A 135 -5.78 17.00 12.45
N GLU A 136 -4.48 17.24 12.41
CA GLU A 136 -3.69 17.33 11.18
C GLU A 136 -3.88 16.08 10.31
N ILE A 137 -3.98 14.89 10.91
CA ILE A 137 -4.28 13.65 10.19
C ILE A 137 -5.62 13.75 9.48
N ILE A 138 -6.68 14.14 10.20
CA ILE A 138 -8.04 14.21 9.66
C ILE A 138 -8.14 15.26 8.55
N GLU A 139 -7.56 16.43 8.75
CA GLU A 139 -7.55 17.48 7.72
C GLU A 139 -6.79 17.02 6.46
N HIS A 140 -5.68 16.30 6.63
CA HIS A 140 -4.94 15.76 5.50
C HIS A 140 -5.65 14.61 4.77
N LEU A 141 -6.59 13.89 5.40
CA LEU A 141 -7.43 12.90 4.72
C LEU A 141 -8.29 13.52 3.61
N ALA A 142 -8.64 14.81 3.73
CA ALA A 142 -9.38 15.54 2.71
C ALA A 142 -8.47 16.07 1.57
N THR A 143 -7.16 15.82 1.63
CA THR A 143 -6.18 16.30 0.65
C THR A 143 -5.70 15.16 -0.24
N ARG A 144 -4.80 15.49 -1.19
CA ARG A 144 -4.13 14.49 -2.04
C ARG A 144 -2.99 13.76 -1.33
N PHE A 145 -2.68 14.11 -0.09
CA PHE A 145 -1.65 13.46 0.70
C PHE A 145 -2.18 13.10 2.10
N PRO A 146 -2.97 12.02 2.20
CA PRO A 146 -3.37 11.45 3.48
C PRO A 146 -2.14 11.08 4.32
N LEU A 147 -2.08 11.54 5.56
CA LEU A 147 -1.00 11.18 6.47
C LEU A 147 -1.22 9.75 6.98
N VAL A 148 -0.50 8.80 6.39
CA VAL A 148 -0.56 7.38 6.73
C VAL A 148 0.82 6.83 7.09
N GLY A 149 0.84 5.79 7.92
CA GLY A 149 2.09 5.17 8.36
C GLY A 149 3.03 6.16 9.05
N GLY A 150 4.31 6.15 8.67
CA GLY A 150 5.32 7.05 9.24
C GLY A 150 5.03 8.54 9.01
N HIS A 151 4.34 8.91 7.93
CA HIS A 151 4.02 10.31 7.63
C HIS A 151 3.11 10.97 8.68
N ALA A 152 2.27 10.18 9.35
CA ALA A 152 1.41 10.68 10.43
C ALA A 152 2.18 11.13 11.68
N ALA A 153 3.44 10.71 11.84
CA ALA A 153 4.30 11.09 12.95
C ALA A 153 5.30 12.21 12.58
N VAL A 154 5.30 12.68 11.33
CA VAL A 154 6.23 13.70 10.85
C VAL A 154 5.76 15.08 11.32
N PRO A 155 6.63 15.90 11.95
CA PRO A 155 6.27 17.26 12.33
C PRO A 155 5.84 18.10 11.13
N CYS A 156 4.81 18.94 11.28
CA CYS A 156 4.25 19.75 10.19
C CYS A 156 5.32 20.56 9.44
N LEU A 157 6.29 21.11 10.17
CA LEU A 157 7.38 21.94 9.62
C LEU A 157 8.39 21.17 8.78
N ALA A 158 8.46 19.84 8.90
CA ALA A 158 9.36 19.02 8.09
C ALA A 158 8.87 18.92 6.64
N CYS A 159 7.55 19.04 6.41
CA CYS A 159 6.98 19.13 5.06
C CYS A 159 6.73 20.60 4.68
N HIS A 160 6.18 21.39 5.59
CA HIS A 160 5.87 22.80 5.39
C HIS A 160 7.01 23.70 5.88
N GLU A 161 8.22 23.56 5.34
CA GLU A 161 9.39 24.33 5.77
C GLU A 161 9.17 25.85 5.67
N GLY A 162 8.42 26.28 4.65
CA GLY A 162 8.02 27.67 4.42
C GLY A 162 7.08 28.25 5.48
N ALA A 163 6.46 27.42 6.33
CA ALA A 163 5.52 27.88 7.35
C ALA A 163 6.19 28.79 8.39
N THR A 164 7.49 28.61 8.64
CA THR A 164 8.27 29.52 9.50
C THR A 164 8.30 30.96 8.97
N ALA A 165 8.17 31.14 7.65
CA ALA A 165 8.05 32.42 6.97
C ALA A 165 6.59 32.78 6.61
N GLN A 166 5.61 32.13 7.25
CA GLN A 166 4.17 32.28 6.97
C GLN A 166 3.79 31.90 5.53
N ASN A 167 4.58 31.01 4.92
CA ASN A 167 4.30 30.45 3.61
C ASN A 167 3.77 29.03 3.74
N PHE A 168 2.46 28.87 3.59
CA PHE A 168 1.76 27.58 3.64
C PHE A 168 1.40 27.09 2.23
N THR A 169 2.13 27.53 1.20
CA THR A 169 1.98 27.01 -0.16
C THR A 169 2.09 25.50 -0.20
N ARG A 170 1.40 24.91 -1.18
CA ARG A 170 1.42 23.47 -1.45
C ARG A 170 2.86 22.95 -1.56
N VAL A 171 3.13 21.89 -0.81
CA VAL A 171 4.37 21.10 -0.87
C VAL A 171 4.26 20.08 -2.00
N GLU A 172 5.38 19.74 -2.64
CA GLU A 172 5.42 18.63 -3.57
C GLU A 172 5.16 17.32 -2.82
N ILE A 173 4.20 16.53 -3.30
CA ILE A 173 3.71 15.32 -2.61
C ILE A 173 4.22 14.03 -3.25
N GLU A 174 5.02 14.15 -4.31
CA GLU A 174 5.60 13.00 -4.98
C GLU A 174 6.68 12.38 -4.07
N CYS A 175 6.71 11.06 -3.96
CA CYS A 175 7.59 10.36 -3.02
C CYS A 175 9.05 10.74 -3.23
N GLN A 176 9.47 10.82 -4.49
CA GLN A 176 10.80 11.21 -4.90
C GLN A 176 11.10 12.70 -4.70
N ALA A 177 10.15 13.55 -4.33
CA ALA A 177 10.47 14.92 -3.93
C ALA A 177 11.23 14.93 -2.59
N CYS A 178 10.82 14.05 -1.66
CA CYS A 178 11.40 13.94 -0.31
C CYS A 178 12.40 12.78 -0.18
N HIS A 179 12.10 11.62 -0.78
CA HIS A 179 12.86 10.38 -0.57
C HIS A 179 14.03 10.14 -1.56
N ARG A 180 14.55 11.19 -2.22
CA ARG A 180 15.66 11.03 -3.18
C ARG A 180 16.88 10.35 -2.58
N GLY A 181 17.19 10.69 -1.33
CA GLY A 181 18.34 10.14 -0.61
C GLY A 181 18.18 8.65 -0.31
N GLU A 182 16.97 8.19 -0.02
CA GLU A 182 16.65 6.79 0.25
C GLU A 182 16.64 5.98 -1.05
N ILE A 183 15.99 6.52 -2.09
CA ILE A 183 15.90 5.91 -3.44
C ILE A 183 17.31 5.61 -3.99
N SER A 184 18.24 6.57 -3.87
CA SER A 184 19.61 6.44 -4.38
C SER A 184 20.52 5.52 -3.55
N ARG A 185 20.12 5.12 -2.33
CA ARG A 185 20.95 4.30 -1.42
C ARG A 185 20.48 2.86 -1.27
N SER A 186 19.40 2.46 -1.95
CA SER A 186 18.91 1.09 -1.92
C SER A 186 19.99 0.12 -2.40
N THR A 187 20.33 -0.88 -1.56
CA THR A 187 21.30 -1.93 -1.88
C THR A 187 20.66 -3.22 -2.40
N VAL A 188 19.33 -3.35 -2.27
CA VAL A 188 18.57 -4.52 -2.76
C VAL A 188 18.31 -4.40 -4.26
N LEU A 189 17.94 -3.19 -4.70
CA LEU A 189 17.68 -2.84 -6.08
C LEU A 189 18.08 -1.38 -6.32
N ASP A 190 18.91 -1.12 -7.32
CA ASP A 190 19.23 0.23 -7.75
C ASP A 190 18.06 0.80 -8.57
N HIS A 191 17.22 1.60 -7.91
CA HIS A 191 16.05 2.22 -8.53
C HIS A 191 16.42 3.18 -9.66
N VAL A 192 17.49 3.96 -9.47
CA VAL A 192 17.88 5.02 -10.41
C VAL A 192 18.44 4.39 -11.69
N ALA A 193 19.33 3.41 -11.57
CA ALA A 193 19.87 2.69 -12.73
C ALA A 193 18.76 1.95 -13.51
N ASN A 194 17.66 1.59 -12.84
CA ASN A 194 16.56 0.85 -13.43
C ASN A 194 15.37 1.72 -13.88
N GLY A 195 15.46 3.05 -13.77
CA GLY A 195 14.34 3.96 -14.10
C GLY A 195 13.10 3.75 -13.24
N LEU A 196 13.30 3.33 -11.99
CA LEU A 196 12.28 3.08 -10.96
C LEU A 196 12.30 4.16 -9.87
N ASP A 197 12.76 5.37 -10.20
CA ASP A 197 12.86 6.52 -9.30
C ASP A 197 11.55 7.35 -9.21
N THR A 198 10.50 6.92 -9.91
CA THR A 198 9.14 7.45 -9.84
C THR A 198 8.11 6.33 -9.66
N ASP A 199 6.84 6.69 -9.48
CA ASP A 199 5.73 5.73 -9.39
C ASP A 199 5.94 4.63 -8.34
N CYS A 200 6.48 5.02 -7.17
CA CYS A 200 6.88 4.10 -6.10
C CYS A 200 5.74 3.17 -5.67
N GLN A 201 4.48 3.61 -5.82
CA GLN A 201 3.31 2.89 -5.36
C GLN A 201 2.96 1.69 -6.25
N ARG A 202 3.67 1.54 -7.37
CA ARG A 202 3.67 0.32 -8.16
C ARG A 202 4.19 -0.89 -7.38
N CYS A 203 5.08 -0.66 -6.41
CA CYS A 203 5.74 -1.72 -5.64
C CYS A 203 5.59 -1.53 -4.13
N HIS A 204 5.64 -0.30 -3.64
CA HIS A 204 5.66 0.00 -2.21
C HIS A 204 4.29 0.49 -1.72
N THR A 205 4.05 0.29 -0.42
CA THR A 205 2.92 0.93 0.27
C THR A 205 3.46 1.96 1.26
N PRO A 206 2.80 3.11 1.46
CA PRO A 206 3.28 4.15 2.38
C PRO A 206 3.27 3.71 3.87
N THR A 207 2.70 2.55 4.17
CA THR A 207 2.68 1.91 5.49
C THR A 207 3.69 0.76 5.64
N SER A 208 4.16 0.16 4.54
CA SER A 208 5.23 -0.84 4.53
C SER A 208 6.14 -0.63 3.32
N TRP A 209 7.33 -0.08 3.59
CA TRP A 209 8.32 0.24 2.56
C TRP A 209 9.32 -0.88 2.30
N SER A 210 9.58 -1.72 3.31
CA SER A 210 10.47 -2.88 3.18
C SER A 210 9.85 -4.01 2.35
N ASP A 211 8.52 -4.07 2.29
CA ASP A 211 7.79 -5.13 1.61
C ASP A 211 7.34 -4.61 0.24
N ALA A 212 8.19 -4.78 -0.77
CA ALA A 212 7.81 -4.51 -2.16
C ALA A 212 6.93 -5.64 -2.68
N THR A 213 5.73 -5.33 -3.14
CA THR A 213 4.82 -6.28 -3.77
C THR A 213 4.56 -5.87 -5.21
N PHE A 214 4.77 -6.77 -6.16
CA PHE A 214 4.47 -6.55 -7.57
C PHE A 214 3.73 -7.76 -8.14
N ALA A 215 2.51 -7.54 -8.62
CA ALA A 215 1.73 -8.57 -9.29
C ALA A 215 2.21 -8.73 -10.74
N HIS A 216 2.68 -9.92 -11.09
CA HIS A 216 3.02 -10.26 -12.47
C HIS A 216 1.76 -10.43 -13.32
N PRO A 217 1.86 -10.27 -14.66
CA PRO A 217 0.75 -10.53 -15.57
C PRO A 217 0.17 -11.93 -15.40
N THR A 218 -1.11 -12.11 -15.73
CA THR A 218 -1.77 -13.43 -15.66
C THR A 218 -1.17 -14.46 -16.61
N SER A 219 -0.41 -14.04 -17.62
CA SER A 219 0.33 -14.96 -18.49
C SER A 219 1.54 -15.59 -17.80
N PHE A 220 2.07 -14.97 -16.74
CA PHE A 220 3.19 -15.50 -15.96
C PHE A 220 3.00 -15.24 -14.45
N PRO A 221 2.03 -15.93 -13.81
CA PRO A 221 1.81 -15.78 -12.39
C PRO A 221 2.96 -16.46 -11.61
N LEU A 222 3.70 -15.69 -10.81
CA LEU A 222 4.75 -16.22 -9.95
C LEU A 222 4.14 -17.13 -8.86
N THR A 223 4.14 -18.42 -9.13
CA THR A 223 3.53 -19.45 -8.29
C THR A 223 4.54 -20.52 -7.96
N ALA A 224 4.34 -21.17 -6.81
CA ALA A 224 5.19 -22.27 -6.32
C ALA A 224 6.70 -21.93 -6.44
N SER A 225 7.45 -22.71 -7.23
CA SER A 225 8.91 -22.59 -7.34
C SER A 225 9.39 -21.33 -8.05
N HIS A 226 8.49 -20.61 -8.74
CA HIS A 226 8.81 -19.36 -9.43
C HIS A 226 8.58 -18.11 -8.57
N ALA A 227 8.10 -18.27 -7.32
CA ALA A 227 8.00 -17.18 -6.35
C ALA A 227 9.38 -16.86 -5.71
N ILE A 228 10.35 -16.51 -6.56
CA ILE A 228 11.74 -16.21 -6.19
C ILE A 228 12.06 -14.72 -6.34
N ALA A 229 13.28 -14.31 -5.98
CA ALA A 229 13.72 -12.93 -6.07
C ALA A 229 13.70 -12.42 -7.53
N CYS A 230 13.27 -11.17 -7.74
CA CYS A 230 13.12 -10.60 -9.09
C CYS A 230 14.40 -10.69 -9.94
N ARG A 231 15.57 -10.49 -9.32
CA ARG A 231 16.88 -10.55 -10.00
C ARG A 231 17.30 -11.96 -10.43
N SER A 232 16.60 -13.01 -9.98
CA SER A 232 16.81 -14.36 -10.48
C SER A 232 16.35 -14.51 -11.93
N CYS A 233 15.35 -13.72 -12.35
CA CYS A 233 14.85 -13.72 -13.73
C CYS A 233 15.27 -12.42 -14.47
N HIS A 234 15.14 -11.27 -13.82
CA HIS A 234 15.46 -9.96 -14.38
C HIS A 234 16.94 -9.59 -14.22
N SER A 235 17.77 -10.20 -15.07
CA SER A 235 19.21 -9.96 -15.12
C SER A 235 19.60 -8.62 -15.78
N THR A 236 18.71 -8.05 -16.61
CA THR A 236 18.87 -6.75 -17.24
C THR A 236 18.12 -5.66 -16.48
N ASP A 237 18.56 -4.42 -16.68
CA ASP A 237 17.86 -3.27 -16.09
C ASP A 237 16.53 -2.99 -16.78
N GLY A 238 15.58 -2.44 -16.01
CA GLY A 238 14.27 -2.01 -16.51
C GLY A 238 13.15 -3.05 -16.45
N PHE A 239 13.42 -4.29 -16.00
CA PHE A 239 12.40 -5.31 -15.71
C PHE A 239 11.43 -5.61 -16.88
N VAL A 240 11.92 -5.52 -18.12
CA VAL A 240 11.14 -5.75 -19.34
C VAL A 240 11.77 -6.81 -20.25
N GLY A 241 10.96 -7.46 -21.09
CA GLY A 241 11.45 -8.26 -22.21
C GLY A 241 11.84 -9.70 -21.90
N LEU A 242 11.45 -10.24 -20.74
CA LEU A 242 11.51 -11.69 -20.53
C LEU A 242 10.33 -12.37 -21.24
N SER A 243 10.61 -13.51 -21.87
CA SER A 243 9.54 -14.38 -22.38
C SER A 243 8.85 -15.09 -21.21
N ASP A 244 7.55 -15.33 -21.35
CA ASP A 244 6.78 -16.23 -20.49
C ASP A 244 6.83 -17.69 -20.96
N ASP A 245 7.53 -17.98 -22.06
CA ASP A 245 7.82 -19.33 -22.53
C ASP A 245 8.75 -20.07 -21.56
N CYS A 246 8.32 -21.24 -21.08
CA CYS A 246 9.09 -22.06 -20.14
C CYS A 246 10.49 -22.42 -20.70
N ALA A 247 10.53 -22.78 -21.99
CA ALA A 247 11.75 -23.14 -22.69
C ALA A 247 12.74 -21.97 -22.83
N ALA A 248 12.30 -20.71 -22.74
CA ALA A 248 13.23 -19.58 -22.79
C ALA A 248 14.23 -19.57 -21.61
N CYS A 249 13.89 -20.25 -20.50
CA CYS A 249 14.79 -20.43 -19.36
C CYS A 249 15.22 -21.89 -19.16
N HIS A 250 14.35 -22.86 -19.46
CA HIS A 250 14.58 -24.27 -19.18
C HIS A 250 14.95 -25.10 -20.43
N GLN A 251 15.49 -24.46 -21.47
CA GLN A 251 15.91 -25.17 -22.69
C GLN A 251 16.97 -26.23 -22.41
N SER A 252 17.96 -25.93 -21.57
CA SER A 252 19.03 -26.88 -21.24
C SER A 252 18.51 -28.12 -20.53
N GLU A 253 17.56 -27.95 -19.62
CA GLU A 253 16.90 -29.02 -18.88
C GLU A 253 16.03 -29.84 -19.84
N PHE A 254 15.29 -29.18 -20.73
CA PHE A 254 14.50 -29.84 -21.78
C PHE A 254 15.39 -30.72 -22.68
N GLU A 255 16.53 -30.21 -23.13
CA GLU A 255 17.48 -30.93 -23.98
C GLU A 255 18.21 -32.06 -23.25
N ALA A 256 18.48 -31.89 -21.95
CA ALA A 256 19.21 -32.86 -21.14
C ALA A 256 18.33 -33.98 -20.56
N THR A 257 17.00 -33.86 -20.64
CA THR A 257 16.09 -34.87 -20.09
C THR A 257 16.19 -36.16 -20.91
N VAL A 258 16.36 -37.30 -20.23
CA VAL A 258 16.51 -38.63 -20.85
C VAL A 258 15.36 -39.58 -20.58
N ALA A 259 14.46 -39.22 -19.65
CA ALA A 259 13.38 -40.09 -19.20
C ALA A 259 12.14 -39.25 -18.85
N PRO A 260 11.20 -39.05 -19.80
CA PRO A 260 11.32 -39.40 -21.22
C PRO A 260 12.27 -38.45 -21.99
N PRO A 261 12.97 -38.89 -23.04
CA PRO A 261 13.91 -38.06 -23.77
C PRO A 261 13.19 -37.04 -24.66
N HIS A 262 12.93 -35.83 -24.16
CA HIS A 262 12.05 -34.85 -24.82
C HIS A 262 12.44 -34.54 -26.27
N VAL A 263 13.73 -34.33 -26.54
CA VAL A 263 14.22 -34.00 -27.89
C VAL A 263 14.10 -35.18 -28.84
N ALA A 264 14.48 -36.38 -28.39
CA ALA A 264 14.45 -37.58 -29.23
C ALA A 264 13.01 -38.07 -29.48
N ALA A 265 12.10 -37.78 -28.57
CA ALA A 265 10.66 -38.00 -28.69
C ALA A 265 9.92 -36.87 -29.43
N GLU A 266 10.63 -35.84 -29.88
CA GLU A 266 10.06 -34.65 -30.55
C GLU A 266 8.94 -33.94 -29.77
N PHE A 267 9.01 -33.93 -28.44
CA PHE A 267 8.00 -33.26 -27.63
C PHE A 267 8.00 -31.74 -27.82
N SER A 268 6.81 -31.15 -27.66
CA SER A 268 6.63 -29.70 -27.69
C SER A 268 7.33 -29.03 -26.51
N THR A 269 7.77 -27.78 -26.70
CA THR A 269 8.22 -26.88 -25.62
C THR A 269 7.07 -26.26 -24.82
N ASP A 270 5.82 -26.61 -25.13
CA ASP A 270 4.66 -26.31 -24.30
C ASP A 270 4.61 -27.24 -23.09
N CYS A 271 5.32 -26.85 -22.03
CA CYS A 271 5.52 -27.68 -20.85
C CYS A 271 4.24 -27.91 -20.02
N GLN A 272 3.24 -27.04 -20.14
CA GLN A 272 2.12 -26.94 -19.20
C GLN A 272 1.14 -28.12 -19.29
N GLY A 273 1.19 -28.89 -20.38
CA GLY A 273 0.41 -30.13 -20.51
C GLY A 273 0.91 -31.29 -19.63
N CYS A 274 2.19 -31.25 -19.23
CA CYS A 274 2.83 -32.33 -18.48
C CYS A 274 3.42 -31.88 -17.15
N HIS A 275 3.78 -30.60 -17.02
CA HIS A 275 4.48 -30.03 -15.89
C HIS A 275 3.72 -28.83 -15.32
N SER A 276 4.02 -28.47 -14.08
CA SER A 276 3.48 -27.28 -13.43
C SER A 276 4.61 -26.38 -12.93
N THR A 277 4.29 -25.13 -12.60
CA THR A 277 5.24 -24.17 -12.01
C THR A 277 5.82 -24.62 -10.66
N GLY A 278 5.23 -25.66 -10.02
CA GLY A 278 5.70 -26.23 -8.76
C GLY A 278 6.42 -27.57 -8.89
N THR A 279 6.17 -28.34 -9.95
CA THR A 279 6.80 -29.65 -10.13
C THR A 279 7.00 -30.00 -11.61
N TRP A 280 8.18 -30.53 -11.91
CA TRP A 280 8.54 -31.14 -13.20
C TRP A 280 8.14 -32.62 -13.29
N SER A 281 7.49 -33.19 -12.26
CA SER A 281 6.98 -34.56 -12.33
C SER A 281 5.76 -34.65 -13.24
N THR A 282 5.67 -35.70 -14.05
CA THR A 282 4.48 -36.05 -14.86
C THR A 282 3.34 -36.65 -14.04
N ALA A 283 3.47 -36.77 -12.72
CA ALA A 283 2.43 -37.30 -11.84
C ALA A 283 1.11 -36.50 -11.88
N ALA A 284 1.16 -35.25 -12.35
CA ALA A 284 0.00 -34.39 -12.58
C ALA A 284 -0.27 -34.11 -14.07
N ALA A 285 0.43 -34.80 -14.98
CA ALA A 285 0.21 -34.67 -16.41
C ALA A 285 -1.19 -35.16 -16.77
N THR A 286 -1.90 -34.38 -17.59
CA THR A 286 -3.25 -34.72 -18.09
C THR A 286 -3.17 -35.25 -19.52
N PHE A 287 -2.08 -35.95 -19.86
CA PHE A 287 -1.86 -36.48 -21.20
C PHE A 287 -2.78 -37.68 -21.44
N GLU A 288 -3.70 -37.54 -22.39
CA GLU A 288 -4.59 -38.60 -22.83
C GLU A 288 -3.96 -39.36 -24.01
N HIS A 289 -3.81 -40.68 -23.88
CA HIS A 289 -3.36 -41.52 -24.98
C HIS A 289 -4.46 -41.67 -26.05
N PRO A 290 -4.11 -41.89 -27.32
CA PRO A 290 -5.10 -42.10 -28.39
C PRO A 290 -6.06 -43.27 -28.09
N GLU A 291 -7.32 -43.16 -28.52
CA GLU A 291 -8.35 -44.19 -28.30
C GLU A 291 -7.97 -45.58 -28.83
N VAL A 292 -7.03 -45.67 -29.77
CA VAL A 292 -6.56 -46.95 -30.32
C VAL A 292 -5.88 -47.85 -29.28
N PHE A 293 -5.46 -47.29 -28.14
CA PHE A 293 -5.00 -48.05 -26.98
C PHE A 293 -5.43 -47.36 -25.68
N ALA A 294 -6.63 -47.70 -25.21
CA ALA A 294 -7.19 -47.12 -23.98
C ALA A 294 -6.40 -47.59 -22.74
N MET A 295 -5.75 -46.64 -22.05
CA MET A 295 -4.96 -46.88 -20.84
C MET A 295 -5.86 -47.23 -19.65
N THR A 296 -6.25 -48.50 -19.58
CA THR A 296 -7.22 -49.05 -18.61
C THR A 296 -6.58 -50.17 -17.79
N GLY A 297 -7.20 -50.47 -16.63
CA GLY A 297 -6.72 -51.51 -15.72
C GLY A 297 -5.26 -51.33 -15.30
N ALA A 298 -4.46 -52.39 -15.38
CA ALA A 298 -3.06 -52.38 -14.96
C ALA A 298 -2.16 -51.46 -15.81
N HIS A 299 -2.55 -51.18 -17.06
CA HIS A 299 -1.78 -50.30 -17.95
C HIS A 299 -1.99 -48.81 -17.65
N ALA A 300 -3.05 -48.44 -16.91
CA ALA A 300 -3.35 -47.04 -16.55
C ALA A 300 -2.32 -46.39 -15.62
N VAL A 301 -1.48 -47.21 -14.96
CA VAL A 301 -0.44 -46.75 -14.02
C VAL A 301 0.97 -47.12 -14.50
N ALA A 302 1.11 -47.55 -15.76
CA ALA A 302 2.41 -47.87 -16.33
C ALA A 302 3.22 -46.60 -16.54
N ASP A 303 4.50 -46.63 -16.14
CA ASP A 303 5.45 -45.59 -16.51
C ASP A 303 5.62 -45.58 -18.04
N CYS A 304 5.80 -44.40 -18.63
CA CYS A 304 5.88 -44.23 -20.08
C CYS A 304 6.95 -45.13 -20.71
N ALA A 305 8.10 -45.29 -20.03
CA ALA A 305 9.21 -46.14 -20.45
C ALA A 305 8.88 -47.64 -20.47
N GLY A 306 7.82 -48.07 -19.79
CA GLY A 306 7.34 -49.45 -19.80
C GLY A 306 6.69 -49.85 -21.13
N CYS A 307 6.23 -48.88 -21.93
CA CYS A 307 5.68 -49.13 -23.26
C CYS A 307 6.55 -48.49 -24.36
N HIS A 308 7.18 -47.36 -24.07
CA HIS A 308 8.07 -46.65 -24.98
C HIS A 308 9.54 -46.98 -24.67
N GLU A 309 9.93 -48.23 -24.96
CA GLU A 309 11.29 -48.73 -24.66
C GLU A 309 12.39 -48.10 -25.54
N SER A 310 12.03 -47.50 -26.68
CA SER A 310 13.00 -46.87 -27.56
C SER A 310 13.38 -45.46 -27.09
N SER A 311 14.64 -45.08 -27.34
CA SER A 311 15.11 -43.72 -27.05
C SER A 311 14.42 -42.65 -27.89
N THR A 312 13.64 -43.03 -28.90
CA THR A 312 12.84 -42.14 -29.76
C THR A 312 11.35 -42.13 -29.40
N PHE A 313 10.95 -42.87 -28.35
CA PHE A 313 9.54 -42.97 -27.94
C PHE A 313 8.62 -43.41 -29.11
N ASP A 314 9.10 -44.39 -29.89
CA ASP A 314 8.34 -44.91 -31.02
C ASP A 314 6.98 -45.46 -30.57
N THR A 315 6.01 -45.48 -31.48
CA THR A 315 4.69 -46.08 -31.20
C THR A 315 4.85 -47.59 -31.02
N PRO A 316 4.61 -48.13 -29.80
CA PRO A 316 4.65 -49.56 -29.58
C PRO A 316 3.51 -50.25 -30.34
N GLY A 317 3.66 -51.57 -30.56
CA GLY A 317 2.55 -52.38 -31.05
C GLY A 317 1.37 -52.30 -30.07
N THR A 318 0.15 -52.22 -30.60
CA THR A 318 -1.06 -52.14 -29.78
C THR A 318 -1.70 -53.51 -29.53
N ASP A 319 -1.21 -54.56 -30.19
CA ASP A 319 -1.65 -55.92 -29.94
C ASP A 319 -1.01 -56.50 -28.67
N CYS A 320 -1.80 -57.21 -27.86
CA CYS A 320 -1.34 -57.69 -26.54
C CYS A 320 -0.09 -58.58 -26.64
N VAL A 321 -0.01 -59.42 -27.67
CA VAL A 321 1.11 -60.38 -27.82
C VAL A 321 2.43 -59.68 -28.17
N SER A 322 2.40 -58.49 -28.79
CA SER A 322 3.63 -57.72 -29.08
C SER A 322 4.44 -57.41 -27.83
N CYS A 323 3.78 -57.23 -26.68
CA CYS A 323 4.42 -57.02 -25.38
C CYS A 323 4.39 -58.29 -24.49
N HIS A 324 3.31 -59.06 -24.53
CA HIS A 324 3.10 -60.23 -23.66
C HIS A 324 3.41 -61.57 -24.33
N ALA A 325 4.27 -61.61 -25.35
CA ALA A 325 4.68 -62.85 -26.02
C ALA A 325 5.28 -63.87 -25.05
N ALA A 326 6.06 -63.41 -24.07
CA ALA A 326 6.65 -64.26 -23.04
C ALA A 326 5.59 -64.87 -22.12
N ASP A 327 4.60 -64.07 -21.69
CA ASP A 327 3.50 -64.53 -20.85
C ASP A 327 2.61 -65.52 -21.61
N TYR A 328 2.30 -65.24 -22.87
CA TYR A 328 1.57 -66.16 -23.77
C TYR A 328 2.30 -67.50 -23.90
N ALA A 329 3.62 -67.48 -24.11
CA ALA A 329 4.42 -68.70 -24.23
C ALA A 329 4.57 -69.47 -22.89
N ALA A 330 4.57 -68.76 -21.76
CA ALA A 330 4.76 -69.33 -20.42
C ALA A 330 3.46 -69.82 -19.76
N ALA A 331 2.30 -69.46 -20.31
CA ALA A 331 1.02 -69.90 -19.79
C ALA A 331 0.92 -71.44 -19.80
N THR A 332 0.36 -72.00 -18.72
CA THR A 332 0.26 -73.46 -18.51
C THR A 332 -1.17 -73.94 -18.32
N GLU A 333 -2.10 -73.06 -17.96
CA GLU A 333 -3.50 -73.40 -17.68
C GLU A 333 -4.45 -72.34 -18.27
N PRO A 334 -4.89 -72.51 -19.54
CA PRO A 334 -4.40 -73.46 -20.54
C PRO A 334 -2.99 -73.10 -21.05
N ALA A 335 -2.30 -74.10 -21.60
CA ALA A 335 -1.04 -73.88 -22.28
C ALA A 335 -1.27 -73.28 -23.68
N HIS A 336 -1.40 -71.94 -23.78
CA HIS A 336 -1.79 -71.22 -25.00
C HIS A 336 -1.02 -71.66 -26.25
N ALA A 337 0.31 -71.66 -26.18
CA ALA A 337 1.17 -72.02 -27.31
C ALA A 337 1.03 -73.51 -27.72
N ALA A 338 0.88 -74.41 -26.75
CA ALA A 338 0.74 -75.85 -27.03
C ALA A 338 -0.66 -76.21 -27.55
N ALA A 339 -1.68 -75.48 -27.10
CA ALA A 339 -3.07 -75.64 -27.52
C ALA A 339 -3.38 -74.89 -28.84
N GLY A 340 -2.44 -74.10 -29.37
CA GLY A 340 -2.63 -73.33 -30.60
C GLY A 340 -3.68 -72.22 -30.47
N ILE A 341 -3.84 -71.64 -29.27
CA ILE A 341 -4.80 -70.57 -29.01
C ILE A 341 -4.37 -69.31 -29.78
N PRO A 342 -5.26 -68.62 -30.52
CA PRO A 342 -4.91 -67.40 -31.24
C PRO A 342 -4.32 -66.30 -30.34
N THR A 343 -3.52 -65.40 -30.91
CA THR A 343 -2.92 -64.27 -30.20
C THR A 343 -3.85 -63.05 -30.09
N THR A 344 -5.12 -63.21 -30.44
CA THR A 344 -6.20 -62.22 -30.23
C THR A 344 -6.68 -62.31 -28.79
N CYS A 345 -5.90 -61.75 -27.86
CA CYS A 345 -6.13 -61.90 -26.43
C CYS A 345 -7.48 -61.33 -25.97
N ASP A 346 -7.99 -60.29 -26.63
CA ASP A 346 -9.25 -59.62 -26.29
C ASP A 346 -10.50 -60.50 -26.43
N ASP A 347 -10.39 -61.66 -27.10
CA ASP A 347 -11.48 -62.64 -27.20
C ASP A 347 -11.79 -63.30 -25.84
N CYS A 348 -10.79 -63.36 -24.96
CA CYS A 348 -10.88 -64.01 -23.65
C CYS A 348 -10.52 -63.08 -22.50
N HIS A 349 -9.66 -62.09 -22.73
CA HIS A 349 -9.04 -61.27 -21.71
C HIS A 349 -9.41 -59.80 -21.85
N THR A 350 -9.29 -59.04 -20.76
CA THR A 350 -9.38 -57.58 -20.79
C THR A 350 -8.19 -56.98 -20.03
N THR A 351 -7.90 -55.72 -20.28
CA THR A 351 -6.88 -54.94 -19.56
C THR A 351 -7.12 -54.86 -18.04
N GLU A 352 -8.32 -55.16 -17.57
CA GLU A 352 -8.71 -55.16 -16.17
C GLU A 352 -8.77 -56.56 -15.54
N SER A 353 -8.86 -57.63 -16.34
CA SER A 353 -9.15 -58.97 -15.84
C SER A 353 -8.16 -60.02 -16.37
N TRP A 354 -7.18 -60.36 -15.53
CA TRP A 354 -6.23 -61.46 -15.73
C TRP A 354 -5.92 -62.18 -14.41
N PRO A 355 -6.05 -63.52 -14.33
CA PRO A 355 -6.65 -64.45 -15.30
C PRO A 355 -8.19 -64.35 -15.34
N VAL A 356 -8.82 -64.73 -16.46
CA VAL A 356 -10.28 -64.89 -16.55
C VAL A 356 -10.71 -66.33 -16.32
N ASP A 357 -11.88 -66.52 -15.72
CA ASP A 357 -12.58 -67.80 -15.70
C ASP A 357 -13.36 -67.92 -17.02
N TYR A 358 -12.79 -68.60 -18.02
CA TYR A 358 -13.43 -68.75 -19.33
C TYR A 358 -14.53 -69.82 -19.27
N GLU A 359 -15.79 -69.40 -19.36
CA GLU A 359 -16.91 -70.32 -19.54
C GLU A 359 -17.05 -70.73 -21.02
N HIS A 360 -17.02 -72.04 -21.27
CA HIS A 360 -17.18 -72.57 -22.62
C HIS A 360 -18.56 -72.23 -23.18
N PRO A 361 -18.68 -71.94 -24.49
CA PRO A 361 -19.95 -71.60 -25.11
C PRO A 361 -20.96 -72.74 -24.91
N ALA A 362 -22.25 -72.40 -24.78
CA ALA A 362 -23.34 -73.36 -24.55
C ALA A 362 -23.49 -74.44 -25.64
N THR A 363 -22.82 -74.27 -26.78
CA THR A 363 -22.70 -75.25 -27.86
C THR A 363 -21.72 -76.38 -27.56
N PHE A 364 -20.77 -76.18 -26.63
CA PHE A 364 -19.85 -77.19 -26.13
C PHE A 364 -19.76 -77.13 -24.59
N PRO A 365 -20.86 -77.45 -23.88
CA PRO A 365 -20.90 -77.37 -22.44
C PRO A 365 -20.00 -78.46 -21.85
N LEU A 366 -19.05 -78.06 -21.01
CA LEU A 366 -18.32 -79.01 -20.18
C LEU A 366 -19.32 -79.66 -19.23
N VAL A 367 -19.46 -80.98 -19.30
CA VAL A 367 -20.37 -81.77 -18.44
C VAL A 367 -19.64 -82.93 -17.78
N GLY A 368 -20.05 -83.27 -16.56
CA GLY A 368 -19.46 -84.36 -15.80
C GLY A 368 -18.01 -84.07 -15.41
N VAL A 369 -17.09 -85.03 -15.60
CA VAL A 369 -15.68 -84.89 -15.23
C VAL A 369 -14.95 -83.72 -15.92
N HIS A 370 -15.50 -83.23 -17.03
CA HIS A 370 -14.95 -82.11 -17.78
C HIS A 370 -15.22 -80.75 -17.11
N THR A 371 -16.16 -80.64 -16.17
CA THR A 371 -16.39 -79.37 -15.43
C THR A 371 -15.29 -79.05 -14.44
N THR A 372 -14.44 -80.03 -14.12
CA THR A 372 -13.32 -79.91 -13.18
C THR A 372 -12.00 -80.34 -13.82
N ALA A 373 -12.00 -80.61 -15.13
CA ALA A 373 -10.80 -80.94 -15.86
C ALA A 373 -10.01 -79.65 -16.11
N SER A 374 -8.74 -79.65 -15.71
CA SER A 374 -7.80 -78.61 -16.10
C SER A 374 -7.66 -78.60 -17.63
N CYS A 375 -7.57 -77.42 -18.24
CA CYS A 375 -7.53 -77.25 -19.69
C CYS A 375 -6.28 -77.86 -20.35
N SER A 376 -5.36 -78.42 -19.55
CA SER A 376 -4.10 -79.04 -19.95
C SER A 376 -4.16 -80.56 -20.23
N SER A 377 -5.32 -81.21 -20.04
CA SER A 377 -5.53 -82.66 -20.24
C SER A 377 -6.60 -82.95 -21.27
#